data_AF-A0A2D5VPH5-F1
#
_entry.id   AF-A0A2D5VPH5-F1
#
_cell.length_a   1.000
_cell.length_b   1.000
_cell.length_c   1.000
_cell.angle_alpha   90.00
_cell.angle_beta   90.00
_cell.angle_gamma   90.00
#
_symmetry.space_group_name_H-M   'P 1'
#
loop_
_entity.id
_entity.type
_entity.pdbx_description
1 polymer ?
#
loop_
_entity_poly.entity_id
_entity_poly.type
_entity_poly.pdbx_seq_one_letter_code
_entity_poly.pdbx_strand_id
1 'polypeptide(L)'
;MRYHEILDDYLGHLPACVHAKNTYTKKQAIEMVKALDNRSDIYSKHASLVRFLKEKGWFEEVISFKPKRISTPAKQYTFDDLKKLKKKFPTRLKLNKGDVTAWRFAKREGWLDKLYPKISDLSYEEILEKVRGVRTKNELQKKYPRIYQIVKEKGFRERLYRELFE
;
A
#
# COMPACT_ATOMS: atom_id res chain seq x y z
N MET A 1 30.51 0.01 41.62
CA MET A 1 31.53 -0.18 40.56
C MET A 1 30.89 0.16 39.23
N ARG A 2 31.20 1.36 38.71
CA ARG A 2 30.56 1.94 37.53
C ARG A 2 31.25 1.39 36.28
N TYR A 3 30.56 0.50 35.56
CA TYR A 3 30.97 0.03 34.23
C TYR A 3 31.16 1.15 33.19
N HIS A 4 30.70 2.37 33.50
CA HIS A 4 30.79 3.55 32.65
C HIS A 4 32.17 4.22 32.64
N GLU A 5 32.99 4.05 33.68
CA GLU A 5 34.28 4.74 33.81
C GLU A 5 35.42 3.98 33.11
N ILE A 6 35.28 2.67 32.87
CA ILE A 6 36.30 1.84 32.19
C ILE A 6 36.17 1.93 30.66
N LEU A 7 34.99 2.27 30.13
CA LEU A 7 34.77 2.37 28.69
C LEU A 7 35.32 3.66 28.09
N ASP A 8 35.36 4.77 28.83
CA ASP A 8 35.92 6.03 28.34
C ASP A 8 37.45 5.97 28.22
N ASP A 9 38.14 5.27 29.13
CA ASP A 9 39.60 5.08 29.08
C ASP A 9 40.02 4.16 27.91
N TYR A 10 39.20 3.18 27.54
CA TYR A 10 39.48 2.29 26.40
C TYR A 10 39.10 2.88 25.04
N LEU A 11 38.14 3.82 25.00
CA LEU A 11 37.70 4.47 23.76
C LEU A 11 38.43 5.79 23.47
N GLY A 12 39.14 6.37 24.44
CA GLY A 12 39.94 7.61 24.27
C GLY A 12 41.19 7.47 23.39
N HIS A 13 41.68 6.25 23.17
CA HIS A 13 42.83 5.97 22.30
C HIS A 13 42.47 5.50 20.90
N LEU A 14 41.20 5.17 20.65
CA LEU A 14 40.72 4.91 19.31
C LEU A 14 40.59 6.27 18.62
N PRO A 15 41.34 6.54 17.53
CA PRO A 15 41.10 7.74 16.77
C PRO A 15 39.61 7.76 16.46
N ALA A 16 38.93 8.85 16.82
CA ALA A 16 37.55 9.07 16.42
C ALA A 16 37.45 8.65 14.96
N CYS A 17 36.46 7.83 14.61
CA CYS A 17 36.23 7.49 13.22
C CYS A 17 35.87 8.79 12.49
N VAL A 18 36.92 9.49 12.05
CA VAL A 18 36.87 10.64 11.17
C VAL A 18 36.38 10.02 9.89
N HIS A 19 35.07 9.98 9.75
CA HIS A 19 34.43 9.69 8.49
C HIS A 19 34.94 10.78 7.57
N ALA A 20 35.95 10.43 6.76
CA ALA A 20 36.55 11.36 5.82
C ALA A 20 35.40 12.00 5.06
N LYS A 21 35.24 13.32 5.22
CA LYS A 21 34.19 14.04 4.47
C LYS A 21 34.51 13.80 3.01
N ASN A 22 33.62 13.10 2.30
CA ASN A 22 33.78 12.90 0.87
C ASN A 22 33.85 14.29 0.22
N THR A 23 35.04 14.68 -0.20
CA THR A 23 35.27 15.93 -0.91
C THR A 23 35.21 15.59 -2.39
N TYR A 24 34.24 16.17 -3.08
CA TYR A 24 34.12 16.03 -4.53
C TYR A 24 34.50 17.34 -5.18
N THR A 25 35.29 17.26 -6.25
CA THR A 25 35.38 18.36 -7.19
C THR A 25 34.10 18.40 -8.05
N LYS A 26 33.72 19.59 -8.53
CA LYS A 26 32.52 19.75 -9.37
C LYS A 26 32.57 18.85 -10.63
N LYS A 27 33.76 18.68 -11.22
CA LYS A 27 33.99 17.81 -12.38
C LYS A 27 33.69 16.34 -12.06
N GLN A 28 34.23 15.82 -10.96
CA GLN A 28 33.96 14.44 -10.51
C GLN A 28 32.46 14.21 -10.25
N ALA A 29 31.77 15.19 -9.66
CA ALA A 29 30.33 15.09 -9.44
C ALA A 29 29.54 15.00 -10.75
N ILE A 30 29.94 15.76 -11.78
CA ILE A 30 29.31 15.70 -13.11
C ILE A 30 29.56 14.34 -13.77
N GLU A 31 30.77 13.79 -13.70
CA GLU A 31 31.09 12.47 -14.27
C GLU A 31 30.27 11.35 -13.61
N MET A 32 30.18 11.36 -12.27
CA MET A 32 29.36 10.40 -11.54
C MET A 32 27.88 10.52 -11.91
N VAL A 33 27.34 11.74 -12.02
CA VAL A 33 25.95 11.93 -12.44
C VAL A 33 25.75 11.52 -13.89
N LYS A 34 26.69 11.77 -14.80
CA LYS A 34 26.64 11.33 -16.20
C LYS A 34 26.61 9.81 -16.33
N ALA A 35 27.34 9.08 -15.48
CA ALA A 35 27.38 7.62 -15.47
C ALA A 35 26.06 6.95 -15.01
N LEU A 36 25.14 7.69 -14.40
CA LEU A 36 23.86 7.16 -13.93
C LEU A 36 22.77 7.25 -14.99
N ASP A 37 21.92 6.25 -15.11
CA ASP A 37 20.85 6.25 -16.11
C ASP A 37 19.76 7.28 -15.78
N ASN A 38 19.30 7.32 -14.53
CA ASN A 38 18.20 8.18 -14.09
C ASN A 38 18.56 9.07 -12.90
N ARG A 39 17.86 10.21 -12.78
CA ARG A 39 17.94 11.07 -11.58
C ARG A 39 17.63 10.34 -10.28
N SER A 40 16.68 9.39 -10.32
CA SER A 40 16.31 8.58 -9.15
C SER A 40 17.46 7.72 -8.64
N ASP A 41 18.37 7.30 -9.52
CA ASP A 41 19.50 6.43 -9.17
C ASP A 41 20.56 7.18 -8.35
N ILE A 42 20.61 8.52 -8.47
CA ILE A 42 21.47 9.36 -7.63
C ILE A 42 21.05 9.23 -6.16
N TYR A 43 19.74 9.20 -5.89
CA TYR A 43 19.21 9.12 -4.52
C TYR A 43 19.39 7.73 -3.90
N SER A 44 19.32 6.67 -4.69
CA SER A 44 19.49 5.30 -4.18
C SER A 44 20.95 4.88 -4.05
N LYS A 45 21.81 5.24 -5.01
CA LYS A 45 23.22 4.81 -5.06
C LYS A 45 24.19 5.81 -4.44
N HIS A 46 23.89 7.11 -4.50
CA HIS A 46 24.82 8.18 -4.12
C HIS A 46 24.16 9.25 -3.23
N ALA A 47 23.49 8.84 -2.16
CA ALA A 47 22.82 9.75 -1.21
C ALA A 47 23.78 10.79 -0.59
N SER A 48 25.05 10.42 -0.35
CA SER A 48 26.09 11.32 0.16
C SER A 48 26.46 12.42 -0.86
N LEU A 49 26.48 12.09 -2.15
CA LEU A 49 26.71 13.06 -3.23
C LEU A 49 25.56 14.07 -3.34
N VAL A 50 24.31 13.62 -3.20
CA VAL A 50 23.13 14.51 -3.17
C VAL A 50 23.27 15.55 -2.07
N ARG A 51 23.62 15.11 -0.85
CA ARG A 51 23.82 16.00 0.29
C ARG A 51 24.95 17.00 0.03
N PHE A 52 26.09 16.53 -0.43
CA PHE A 52 27.24 17.38 -0.75
C PHE A 52 26.90 18.44 -1.81
N LEU A 53 26.23 18.04 -2.89
CA LEU A 53 25.81 18.94 -3.97
C LEU A 53 24.83 20.01 -3.48
N LYS A 54 23.93 19.66 -2.55
CA LYS A 54 23.00 20.62 -1.91
C LYS A 54 23.73 21.59 -1.00
N GLU A 55 24.65 21.11 -0.15
CA GLU A 55 25.47 21.95 0.73
C GLU A 55 26.33 22.96 -0.07
N LYS A 56 26.76 22.59 -1.28
CA LYS A 56 27.53 23.46 -2.19
C LYS A 56 26.68 24.29 -3.17
N GLY A 57 25.37 24.07 -3.23
CA GLY A 57 24.49 24.74 -4.19
C GLY A 57 24.68 24.32 -5.65
N TRP A 58 25.36 23.20 -5.93
CA TRP A 58 25.63 22.70 -7.30
C TRP A 58 24.58 21.73 -7.81
N PHE A 59 23.61 21.37 -6.96
CA PHE A 59 22.67 20.29 -7.23
C PHE A 59 21.90 20.46 -8.54
N GLU A 60 21.23 21.60 -8.74
CA GLU A 60 20.40 21.84 -9.93
C GLU A 60 21.21 21.85 -11.22
N GLU A 61 22.41 22.44 -11.19
CA GLU A 61 23.30 22.51 -12.36
C GLU A 61 23.80 21.13 -12.77
N VAL A 62 24.30 20.34 -11.81
CA VAL A 62 24.84 19.00 -12.07
C VAL A 62 23.73 18.03 -12.49
N ILE A 63 22.51 18.22 -12.00
CA ILE A 63 21.38 17.33 -12.30
C ILE A 63 20.63 17.74 -13.55
N SER A 64 20.78 18.99 -14.02
CA SER A 64 20.16 19.49 -15.27
C SER A 64 20.39 18.57 -16.48
N PHE A 65 21.57 17.95 -16.56
CA PHE A 65 21.98 17.05 -17.65
C PHE A 65 21.14 15.77 -17.77
N LYS A 66 20.42 15.38 -16.72
CA LYS A 66 19.56 14.19 -16.74
C LYS A 66 18.12 14.59 -17.02
N PRO A 67 17.34 13.82 -17.78
CA PRO A 67 15.93 14.12 -18.00
C PRO A 67 15.13 14.03 -16.70
N LYS A 68 14.06 14.83 -16.55
CA LYS A 68 13.10 14.63 -15.44
C LYS A 68 12.34 13.35 -15.78
N ARG A 69 12.03 12.52 -14.78
CA ARG A 69 11.05 11.46 -15.02
C ARG A 69 9.75 12.11 -15.46
N ILE A 70 9.30 11.77 -16.66
CA ILE A 70 7.96 12.13 -17.12
C ILE A 70 7.02 11.28 -16.27
N SER A 71 6.34 11.92 -15.31
CA SER A 71 5.28 11.23 -14.58
C SER A 71 4.13 11.01 -15.54
N THR A 72 3.79 9.75 -15.81
CA THR A 72 2.51 9.46 -16.46
C THR A 72 1.38 9.90 -15.52
N PRO A 73 0.29 10.49 -16.06
CA PRO A 73 -0.84 10.84 -15.24
C PRO A 73 -1.37 9.57 -14.56
N ALA A 74 -1.64 9.67 -13.26
CA ALA A 74 -2.22 8.56 -12.53
C ALA A 74 -3.53 8.14 -13.20
N LYS A 75 -3.67 6.85 -13.48
CA LYS A 75 -4.90 6.30 -14.06
C LYS A 75 -6.09 6.69 -13.17
N GLN A 76 -7.02 7.42 -13.75
CA GLN A 76 -8.26 7.79 -13.08
C GLN A 76 -9.26 6.64 -13.20
N TYR A 77 -10.00 6.40 -12.13
CA TYR A 77 -11.07 5.41 -12.11
C TYR A 77 -12.39 6.11 -11.86
N THR A 78 -13.39 5.81 -12.67
CA THR A 78 -14.77 6.16 -12.33
C THR A 78 -15.36 5.12 -11.39
N PHE A 79 -16.45 5.45 -10.72
CA PHE A 79 -17.16 4.48 -9.87
C PHE A 79 -17.65 3.27 -10.68
N ASP A 80 -18.06 3.48 -11.93
CA ASP A 80 -18.52 2.39 -12.80
C ASP A 80 -17.39 1.48 -13.29
N ASP A 81 -16.19 2.02 -13.49
CA ASP A 81 -14.99 1.20 -13.76
C ASP A 81 -14.71 0.25 -12.59
N LEU A 82 -14.86 0.76 -11.36
CA LEU A 82 -14.69 -0.04 -10.16
C LEU A 82 -15.82 -1.05 -9.97
N LYS A 83 -17.06 -0.77 -10.41
CA LYS A 83 -18.13 -1.78 -10.47
C LYS A 83 -17.79 -2.91 -11.45
N LYS A 84 -17.22 -2.59 -12.62
CA LYS A 84 -16.75 -3.60 -13.58
C LYS A 84 -15.62 -4.44 -12.96
N LEU A 85 -14.66 -3.80 -12.29
CA LEU A 85 -13.59 -4.48 -11.58
C LEU A 85 -14.10 -5.35 -10.41
N LYS A 86 -15.15 -4.93 -9.71
CA LYS A 86 -15.79 -5.74 -8.67
C LYS A 86 -16.30 -7.08 -9.19
N LYS A 87 -16.83 -7.12 -10.42
CA LYS A 87 -17.23 -8.40 -11.05
C LYS A 87 -16.05 -9.34 -11.26
N LYS A 88 -14.88 -8.79 -11.63
CA LYS A 88 -13.63 -9.56 -11.79
C LYS A 88 -12.99 -9.94 -10.46
N PHE A 89 -13.07 -9.06 -9.47
CA PHE A 89 -12.47 -9.20 -8.15
C PHE A 89 -13.54 -9.14 -7.06
N PRO A 90 -14.15 -10.28 -6.69
CA PRO A 90 -15.34 -10.30 -5.83
C PRO A 90 -15.06 -9.93 -4.36
N THR A 91 -13.80 -9.82 -3.95
CA THR A 91 -13.42 -9.46 -2.57
C THR A 91 -12.43 -8.31 -2.54
N ARG A 92 -12.46 -7.52 -1.46
CA ARG A 92 -11.51 -6.42 -1.21
C ARG A 92 -10.06 -6.88 -1.32
N LEU A 93 -9.75 -8.07 -0.78
CA LEU A 93 -8.42 -8.64 -0.82
C LEU A 93 -7.98 -8.99 -2.25
N LYS A 94 -8.89 -9.54 -3.07
CA LYS A 94 -8.62 -9.83 -4.48
C LYS A 94 -8.42 -8.55 -5.28
N LEU A 95 -9.18 -7.50 -5.01
CA LEU A 95 -8.98 -6.20 -5.66
C LEU A 95 -7.63 -5.60 -5.29
N ASN A 96 -7.25 -5.62 -4.00
CA ASN A 96 -5.96 -5.10 -3.56
C ASN A 96 -4.77 -5.86 -4.19
N LYS A 97 -4.86 -7.19 -4.29
CA LYS A 97 -3.80 -8.00 -4.90
C LYS A 97 -3.79 -7.90 -6.43
N GLY A 98 -4.94 -7.70 -7.06
CA GLY A 98 -5.08 -7.69 -8.51
C GLY A 98 -4.84 -6.33 -9.16
N ASP A 99 -5.36 -5.25 -8.57
CA ASP A 99 -5.20 -3.88 -9.05
C ASP A 99 -5.05 -2.92 -7.85
N VAL A 100 -3.80 -2.77 -7.40
CA VAL A 100 -3.43 -1.90 -6.27
C VAL A 100 -3.82 -0.44 -6.53
N THR A 101 -3.76 0.01 -7.78
CA THR A 101 -4.09 1.39 -8.16
C THR A 101 -5.58 1.65 -8.00
N ALA A 102 -6.42 0.75 -8.52
CA ALA A 102 -7.86 0.79 -8.32
C ALA A 102 -8.24 0.73 -6.84
N TRP A 103 -7.59 -0.14 -6.06
CA TRP A 103 -7.84 -0.25 -4.62
C TRP A 103 -7.49 1.05 -3.88
N ARG A 104 -6.32 1.64 -4.15
CA ARG A 104 -5.90 2.91 -3.55
C ARG A 104 -6.84 4.04 -3.92
N PHE A 105 -7.28 4.10 -5.18
CA PHE A 105 -8.25 5.08 -5.65
C PHE A 105 -9.59 4.92 -4.90
N ALA A 106 -10.17 3.71 -4.91
CA ALA A 106 -11.42 3.43 -4.21
C ALA A 106 -11.34 3.70 -2.70
N LYS A 107 -10.17 3.47 -2.07
CA LYS A 107 -9.93 3.79 -0.66
C LYS A 107 -9.93 5.29 -0.43
N ARG A 108 -9.22 6.06 -1.27
CA ARG A 108 -9.13 7.52 -1.17
C ARG A 108 -10.50 8.18 -1.34
N GLU A 109 -11.30 7.71 -2.29
CA GLU A 109 -12.65 8.24 -2.53
C GLU A 109 -13.73 7.69 -1.57
N GLY A 110 -13.37 6.80 -0.64
CA GLY A 110 -14.32 6.19 0.31
C GLY A 110 -15.34 5.25 -0.33
N TRP A 111 -15.07 4.72 -1.52
CA TRP A 111 -16.01 3.87 -2.28
C TRP A 111 -15.93 2.40 -1.91
N LEU A 112 -14.93 1.98 -1.14
CA LEU A 112 -14.74 0.57 -0.76
C LEU A 112 -15.94 -0.01 -0.01
N ASP A 113 -16.57 0.74 0.88
CA ASP A 113 -17.73 0.25 1.64
C ASP A 113 -18.97 0.13 0.76
N LYS A 114 -19.15 1.05 -0.19
CA LYS A 114 -20.23 0.98 -1.20
C LYS A 114 -20.04 -0.21 -2.15
N LEU A 115 -18.81 -0.47 -2.58
CA LEU A 115 -18.51 -1.56 -3.50
C LEU A 115 -18.52 -2.92 -2.79
N TYR A 116 -18.04 -3.00 -1.56
CA TYR A 116 -17.93 -4.25 -0.81
C TYR A 116 -18.54 -4.06 0.58
N PRO A 117 -19.87 -4.00 0.70
CA PRO A 117 -20.53 -3.82 1.99
C PRO A 117 -20.16 -4.94 2.96
N LYS A 118 -20.08 -4.59 4.25
CA LYS A 118 -19.89 -5.60 5.30
C LYS A 118 -21.15 -6.45 5.39
N ILE A 119 -20.99 -7.70 5.78
CA ILE A 119 -22.12 -8.64 5.88
C ILE A 119 -23.17 -8.14 6.89
N SER A 120 -22.73 -7.43 7.95
CA SER A 120 -23.61 -6.80 8.95
C SER A 120 -24.58 -5.79 8.34
N ASP A 121 -24.16 -5.11 7.29
CA ASP A 121 -24.86 -3.97 6.71
C ASP A 121 -25.79 -4.42 5.57
N LEU A 122 -25.76 -5.71 5.22
CA LEU A 122 -26.59 -6.28 4.16
C LEU A 122 -28.08 -6.27 4.56
N SER A 123 -28.90 -5.94 3.57
CA SER A 123 -30.34 -6.09 3.60
C SER A 123 -30.78 -7.56 3.52
N TYR A 124 -32.06 -7.82 3.83
CA TYR A 124 -32.63 -9.16 3.74
C TYR A 124 -32.51 -9.75 2.31
N GLU A 125 -32.79 -8.94 1.29
CA GLU A 125 -32.75 -9.36 -0.12
C GLU A 125 -31.34 -9.73 -0.58
N GLU A 126 -30.34 -8.94 -0.20
CA GLU A 126 -28.94 -9.24 -0.54
C GLU A 126 -28.43 -10.49 0.18
N ILE A 127 -28.89 -10.74 1.41
CA ILE A 127 -28.61 -11.97 2.14
C ILE A 127 -29.21 -13.15 1.38
N LEU A 128 -30.48 -13.05 0.95
CA LEU A 128 -31.18 -14.08 0.20
C LEU A 128 -30.45 -14.42 -1.11
N GLU A 129 -30.03 -13.41 -1.87
CA GLU A 129 -29.27 -13.60 -3.12
C GLU A 129 -27.95 -14.36 -2.88
N LYS A 130 -27.23 -14.02 -1.80
CA LYS A 130 -25.94 -14.65 -1.47
C LYS A 130 -26.06 -16.12 -1.09
N VAL A 131 -27.17 -16.50 -0.47
CA VAL A 131 -27.41 -17.88 0.00
C VAL A 131 -28.30 -18.66 -0.98
N ARG A 132 -28.76 -18.02 -2.05
CA ARG A 132 -29.57 -18.61 -3.12
C ARG A 132 -28.81 -19.80 -3.72
N GLY A 133 -29.28 -21.00 -3.44
CA GLY A 133 -28.64 -22.26 -3.85
C GLY A 133 -28.17 -23.16 -2.70
N VAL A 134 -28.26 -22.71 -1.45
CA VAL A 134 -28.10 -23.59 -0.28
C VAL A 134 -29.38 -24.41 -0.11
N ARG A 135 -29.25 -25.74 0.01
CA ARG A 135 -30.41 -26.66 0.03
C ARG A 135 -30.79 -27.14 1.42
N THR A 136 -29.90 -26.99 2.40
CA THR A 136 -30.17 -27.43 3.77
C THR A 136 -29.74 -26.42 4.81
N LYS A 137 -30.41 -26.44 5.98
CA LYS A 137 -30.08 -25.58 7.13
C LYS A 137 -28.64 -25.80 7.62
N ASN A 138 -28.20 -27.06 7.65
CA ASN A 138 -26.84 -27.41 8.07
C ASN A 138 -25.77 -26.90 7.08
N GLU A 139 -26.07 -26.93 5.78
CA GLU A 139 -25.18 -26.38 4.76
C GLU A 139 -25.03 -24.86 4.91
N LEU A 140 -26.12 -24.14 5.22
CA LEU A 140 -26.07 -22.69 5.48
C LEU A 140 -25.14 -22.35 6.65
N GLN A 141 -25.28 -23.07 7.76
CA GLN A 141 -24.51 -22.82 8.97
C GLN A 141 -23.01 -23.12 8.78
N LYS A 142 -22.69 -24.21 8.06
CA LYS A 142 -21.29 -24.60 7.80
C LYS A 142 -20.61 -23.67 6.78
N LYS A 143 -21.30 -23.33 5.70
CA LYS A 143 -20.73 -22.54 4.58
C LYS A 143 -20.72 -21.04 4.87
N TYR A 144 -21.72 -20.55 5.60
CA TYR A 144 -21.89 -19.13 5.90
C TYR A 144 -22.18 -18.88 7.39
N PRO A 145 -21.26 -19.24 8.31
CA PRO A 145 -21.49 -19.10 9.76
C PRO A 145 -21.78 -17.64 10.17
N ARG A 146 -21.14 -16.67 9.50
CA ARG A 146 -21.35 -15.25 9.78
C ARG A 146 -22.71 -14.75 9.33
N ILE A 147 -23.23 -15.23 8.18
CA ILE A 147 -24.57 -14.87 7.71
C ILE A 147 -25.61 -15.47 8.65
N TYR A 148 -25.44 -16.74 9.04
CA TYR A 148 -26.33 -17.39 10.00
C TYR A 148 -26.45 -16.60 11.31
N GLN A 149 -25.33 -16.13 11.85
CA GLN A 149 -25.31 -15.30 13.06
C GLN A 149 -26.07 -13.98 12.87
N ILE A 150 -25.88 -13.28 11.76
CA ILE A 150 -26.56 -12.00 11.48
C ILE A 150 -28.07 -12.22 11.27
N VAL A 151 -28.45 -13.29 10.59
CA VAL A 151 -29.86 -13.66 10.40
C VAL A 151 -30.54 -13.95 11.75
N LYS A 152 -29.81 -14.56 12.69
CA LYS A 152 -30.27 -14.76 14.07
C LYS A 152 -30.39 -13.43 14.83
N GLU A 153 -29.38 -12.57 14.74
CA GLU A 153 -29.36 -11.26 15.40
C GLU A 153 -30.45 -10.30 14.88
N LYS A 154 -30.73 -10.32 13.58
CA LYS A 154 -31.76 -9.49 12.93
C LYS A 154 -33.17 -10.11 12.93
N GLY A 155 -33.33 -11.33 13.44
CA GLY A 155 -34.64 -12.01 13.47
C GLY A 155 -35.17 -12.48 12.11
N PHE A 156 -34.34 -12.53 11.06
CA PHE A 156 -34.76 -12.94 9.71
C PHE A 156 -34.83 -14.46 9.50
N ARG A 157 -34.52 -15.25 10.52
CA ARG A 157 -34.31 -16.70 10.42
C ARG A 157 -35.50 -17.45 9.84
N GLU A 158 -36.69 -17.21 10.37
CA GLU A 158 -37.90 -17.92 9.95
C GLU A 158 -38.28 -17.57 8.53
N ARG A 159 -38.26 -16.27 8.21
CA ARG A 159 -38.53 -15.77 6.86
C ARG A 159 -37.54 -16.33 5.83
N LEU A 160 -36.25 -16.33 6.16
CA LEU A 160 -35.21 -16.88 5.28
C LEU A 160 -35.40 -18.38 5.04
N TYR A 161 -35.84 -19.13 6.05
CA TYR A 161 -36.04 -20.58 5.92
C TYR A 161 -37.28 -20.93 5.13
N ARG A 162 -38.36 -20.17 5.28
CA ARG A 162 -39.55 -20.27 4.43
C ARG A 162 -39.17 -20.10 2.96
N GLU A 163 -38.48 -19.01 2.61
CA GLU A 163 -38.12 -18.72 1.20
C GLU A 163 -37.10 -19.69 0.58
N LEU A 164 -36.30 -20.41 1.39
CA LEU A 164 -35.25 -21.30 0.88
C LEU A 164 -35.63 -22.78 0.88
N PHE A 165 -36.55 -23.20 1.76
CA PHE A 165 -36.82 -24.62 2.04
C PHE A 165 -38.31 -24.99 2.01
N GLU A 166 -39.23 -24.03 1.95
CA GLU A 166 -40.64 -24.25 1.61
C GLU A 166 -40.87 -23.94 0.12
#